data_AF-A0A350QQ50-F1
#
_entry.id   AF-A0A350QQ50-F1
#
_cell.length_a   1.000
_cell.length_b   1.000
_cell.length_c   1.000
_cell.angle_alpha   90.00
_cell.angle_beta   90.00
_cell.angle_gamma   90.00
#
_symmetry.space_group_name_H-M   'P 1'
#
loop_
_entity.id
_entity.type
_entity.pdbx_description
1 polymer ?
#
loop_
_entity_poly.entity_id
_entity_poly.type
_entity_poly.pdbx_seq_one_letter_code
_entity_poly.pdbx_strand_id
1 'polypeptide(L)'
;MIFPRQRMMILFGIVLLLFGRVGPSAQGQERSLSPEWEARMAKLDPSRPVGYFELAEELSDAARTQEELRMAGHLFALAGLLDRTTLGRSAALALADLAEDELMRRQLKLAAFLLSGAGGGERRADAMLRHSREGRLGFCLMLGAYRMGEGARARSYLSRADARAVLETMSSLMEGGRERIEREIELYLDGRRPRLSERRLEEQLSIEMLALSPTEMPWSAALLVEDARPLMVVDLRRMDRLFGDVDVSKPYRRFGRWVDAPTNEGLDDDSR
;
A
#
# COMPACT_ATOMS: atom_id res chain seq x y z
N MET A 1 3.07 25.66 -65.78
CA MET A 1 4.54 25.76 -65.91
C MET A 1 5.13 24.64 -65.07
N ILE A 2 5.36 23.46 -65.65
CA ILE A 2 6.57 23.04 -66.40
C ILE A 2 7.76 22.81 -65.44
N PHE A 3 8.01 21.52 -65.16
CA PHE A 3 9.29 20.97 -64.69
C PHE A 3 10.39 21.22 -65.74
N PRO A 4 11.68 21.27 -65.33
CA PRO A 4 12.52 20.07 -65.50
C PRO A 4 13.39 19.83 -64.23
N ARG A 5 13.66 18.62 -63.72
CA ARG A 5 14.23 17.37 -64.27
C ARG A 5 15.67 17.49 -64.79
N GLN A 6 16.48 16.52 -64.34
CA GLN A 6 17.82 16.07 -64.79
C GLN A 6 18.99 16.52 -63.89
N ARG A 7 19.94 15.67 -63.46
CA ARG A 7 20.30 14.26 -63.76
C ARG A 7 21.25 13.76 -62.63
N MET A 8 21.12 12.51 -62.14
CA MET A 8 22.06 11.36 -62.37
C MET A 8 23.54 11.71 -62.14
N MET A 9 24.40 10.98 -61.40
CA MET A 9 24.61 9.54 -61.21
C MET A 9 25.81 9.43 -60.21
N ILE A 10 25.77 8.60 -59.14
CA ILE A 10 26.45 7.29 -58.98
C ILE A 10 27.75 7.24 -58.14
N LEU A 11 27.75 6.27 -57.20
CA LEU A 11 28.79 5.45 -56.54
C LEU A 11 30.18 6.03 -56.22
N PHE A 12 30.59 5.90 -54.96
CA PHE A 12 31.48 4.85 -54.39
C PHE A 12 31.73 5.26 -52.91
N GLY A 13 31.41 4.46 -51.90
CA GLY A 13 32.26 3.37 -51.45
C GLY A 13 33.43 3.93 -50.63
N ILE A 14 33.34 3.90 -49.29
CA ILE A 14 34.41 3.62 -48.32
C ILE A 14 33.75 3.52 -46.94
N VAL A 15 33.61 2.27 -46.49
CA VAL A 15 33.51 1.90 -45.09
C VAL A 15 34.92 2.10 -44.52
N LEU A 16 35.10 3.07 -43.62
CA LEU A 16 36.31 3.18 -42.82
C LEU A 16 35.96 3.03 -41.34
N LEU A 17 36.32 1.86 -40.82
CA LEU A 17 36.52 1.57 -39.41
C LEU A 17 37.43 2.64 -38.79
N LEU A 18 36.88 3.46 -37.89
CA LEU A 18 37.66 4.19 -36.91
C LEU A 18 37.35 3.64 -35.52
N PHE A 19 38.07 2.57 -35.20
CA PHE A 19 38.44 2.20 -33.84
C PHE A 19 39.18 3.38 -33.22
N GLY A 20 38.46 4.22 -32.48
CA GLY A 20 39.00 5.36 -31.76
C GLY A 20 38.87 5.17 -30.25
N ARG A 21 39.93 4.63 -29.63
CA ARG A 21 40.30 4.74 -28.21
C ARG A 21 39.13 4.68 -27.19
N VAL A 22 38.87 3.46 -26.72
CA VAL A 22 38.41 3.26 -25.34
C VAL A 22 39.53 3.73 -24.42
N GLY A 23 39.44 4.97 -23.95
CA GLY A 23 40.16 5.36 -22.74
C GLY A 23 39.68 4.46 -21.59
N PRO A 24 40.52 4.17 -20.58
CA PRO A 24 40.04 3.50 -19.38
C PRO A 24 39.09 4.49 -18.68
N SER A 25 37.81 4.43 -19.05
CA SER A 25 36.75 5.04 -18.28
C SER A 25 36.85 4.42 -16.90
N ALA A 26 37.12 5.30 -15.94
CA ALA A 26 37.09 5.05 -14.52
C ALA A 26 36.17 3.87 -14.21
N GLN A 27 36.77 2.78 -13.73
CA GLN A 27 36.07 1.87 -12.84
C GLN A 27 35.52 2.75 -11.73
N GLY A 28 34.27 3.17 -11.90
CA GLY A 28 33.44 3.60 -10.80
C GLY A 28 33.53 2.44 -9.84
N GLN A 29 34.22 2.69 -8.73
CA GLN A 29 34.25 1.81 -7.59
C GLN A 29 32.80 1.70 -7.14
N GLU A 30 32.08 0.70 -7.68
CA GLU A 30 30.89 0.15 -7.06
C GLU A 30 31.29 -0.02 -5.61
N ARG A 31 30.70 0.80 -4.73
CA ARG A 31 30.97 0.69 -3.29
C ARG A 31 30.28 -0.58 -2.85
N SER A 32 30.95 -1.68 -3.11
CA SER A 32 30.55 -3.02 -2.74
C SER A 32 30.08 -3.01 -1.29
N LEU A 33 28.91 -3.59 -1.06
CA LEU A 33 28.42 -3.92 0.29
C LEU A 33 29.57 -4.46 1.14
N SER A 34 29.57 -4.10 2.42
CA SER A 34 30.58 -4.62 3.36
C SER A 34 30.68 -6.15 3.21
N PRO A 35 31.90 -6.72 3.15
CA PRO A 35 32.09 -8.17 3.01
C PRO A 35 31.41 -8.95 4.15
N GLU A 36 31.19 -8.32 5.30
CA GLU A 36 30.41 -8.87 6.40
C GLU A 36 28.95 -9.12 6.01
N TRP A 37 28.29 -8.13 5.38
CA TRP A 37 26.90 -8.26 4.94
C TRP A 37 26.75 -9.32 3.86
N GLU A 38 27.69 -9.40 2.92
CA GLU A 38 27.72 -10.45 1.89
C GLU A 38 27.85 -11.86 2.51
N ALA A 39 28.74 -12.03 3.50
CA ALA A 39 28.90 -13.31 4.19
C ALA A 39 27.65 -13.73 4.97
N ARG A 40 26.90 -12.78 5.53
CA ARG A 40 25.62 -13.04 6.22
C ARG A 40 24.51 -13.38 5.25
N MET A 41 24.36 -12.62 4.15
CA MET A 41 23.38 -12.89 3.11
C MET A 41 23.61 -14.26 2.43
N ALA A 42 24.86 -14.70 2.31
CA ALA A 42 25.19 -16.01 1.75
C ALA A 42 24.61 -17.17 2.59
N LYS A 43 24.39 -16.97 3.89
CA LYS A 43 23.84 -17.98 4.82
C LYS A 43 22.31 -18.02 4.85
N LEU A 44 21.63 -17.13 4.14
CA LEU A 44 20.18 -17.09 4.11
C LEU A 44 19.61 -18.33 3.39
N ASP A 45 18.48 -18.80 3.91
CA ASP A 45 17.74 -19.96 3.42
C ASP A 45 16.29 -19.55 3.10
N PRO A 46 15.83 -19.69 1.84
CA PRO A 46 14.48 -19.35 1.41
C PRO A 46 13.38 -20.08 2.19
N SER A 47 13.68 -21.25 2.77
CA SER A 47 12.76 -21.98 3.64
C SER A 47 12.53 -21.31 5.00
N ARG A 48 13.35 -20.29 5.33
CA ARG A 48 13.25 -19.49 6.55
C ARG A 48 13.15 -17.99 6.21
N PRO A 49 11.98 -17.52 5.72
CA PRO A 49 11.78 -16.13 5.27
C PRO A 49 12.06 -15.07 6.35
N VAL A 50 11.87 -15.43 7.62
CA VAL A 50 12.17 -14.56 8.78
C VAL A 50 13.63 -14.11 8.78
N GLY A 51 14.58 -14.96 8.37
CA GLY A 51 15.99 -14.58 8.35
C GLY A 51 16.31 -13.47 7.34
N TYR A 52 15.54 -13.37 6.25
CA TYR A 52 15.64 -12.23 5.32
C TYR A 52 15.12 -10.95 5.97
N PHE A 53 14.01 -11.04 6.71
CA PHE A 53 13.41 -9.89 7.38
C PHE A 53 14.31 -9.33 8.48
N GLU A 54 14.83 -10.19 9.37
CA GLU A 54 15.73 -9.77 10.46
C GLU A 54 17.01 -9.13 9.91
N LEU A 55 17.61 -9.72 8.88
CA LEU A 55 18.79 -9.15 8.25
C LEU A 55 18.48 -7.82 7.55
N ALA A 56 17.29 -7.67 6.98
CA ALA A 56 16.85 -6.42 6.39
C ALA A 56 16.73 -5.30 7.45
N GLU A 57 16.15 -5.59 8.62
CA GLU A 57 16.04 -4.62 9.73
C GLU A 57 17.42 -4.16 10.19
N GLU A 58 18.32 -5.11 10.48
CA GLU A 58 19.68 -4.78 10.89
C GLU A 58 20.43 -3.96 9.84
N LEU A 59 20.28 -4.32 8.57
CA LEU A 59 20.92 -3.60 7.47
C LEU A 59 20.32 -2.21 7.29
N SER A 60 19.00 -2.04 7.40
CA SER A 60 18.37 -0.71 7.32
C SER A 60 18.77 0.20 8.46
N ASP A 61 18.89 -0.33 9.68
CA ASP A 61 19.30 0.45 10.85
C ASP A 61 20.78 0.85 10.79
N ALA A 62 21.64 -0.04 10.26
CA ALA A 62 23.07 0.20 10.12
C ALA A 62 23.47 0.92 8.82
N ALA A 63 22.54 1.13 7.89
CA ALA A 63 22.82 1.64 6.55
C ALA A 63 23.45 3.04 6.59
N ARG A 64 24.54 3.22 5.84
CA ARG A 64 25.24 4.50 5.64
C ARG A 64 25.12 4.98 4.20
N THR A 65 24.62 4.13 3.31
CA THR A 65 24.56 4.37 1.88
C THR A 65 23.19 4.02 1.31
N GLN A 66 22.84 4.65 0.19
CA GLN A 66 21.61 4.33 -0.53
C GLN A 66 21.61 2.91 -1.11
N GLU A 67 22.80 2.33 -1.34
CA GLU A 67 22.93 0.96 -1.81
C GLU A 67 22.58 -0.06 -0.73
N GLU A 68 23.01 0.18 0.52
CA GLU A 68 22.61 -0.63 1.68
C GLU A 68 21.10 -0.53 1.94
N LEU A 69 20.51 0.66 1.84
CA LEU A 69 19.06 0.83 1.97
C LEU A 69 18.28 0.12 0.85
N ARG A 70 18.75 0.19 -0.41
CA ARG A 70 18.18 -0.58 -1.51
C ARG A 70 18.28 -2.08 -1.27
N MET A 71 19.39 -2.54 -0.69
CA MET A 71 19.58 -3.94 -0.35
C MET A 71 18.65 -4.40 0.78
N ALA A 72 18.49 -3.60 1.83
CA ALA A 72 17.52 -3.85 2.89
C ALA A 72 16.09 -3.93 2.31
N GLY A 73 15.73 -2.99 1.42
CA GLY A 73 14.46 -3.04 0.69
C GLY A 73 14.27 -4.35 -0.09
N HIS A 74 15.30 -4.82 -0.80
CA HIS A 74 15.24 -6.10 -1.51
C HIS A 74 15.04 -7.29 -0.57
N LEU A 75 15.68 -7.30 0.59
CA LEU A 75 15.52 -8.36 1.61
C LEU A 75 14.12 -8.34 2.24
N PHE A 76 13.57 -7.16 2.57
CA PHE A 76 12.18 -7.02 3.02
C PHE A 76 11.19 -7.56 1.98
N ALA A 77 11.40 -7.21 0.71
CA ALA A 77 10.58 -7.68 -0.39
C ALA A 77 10.63 -9.22 -0.52
N LEU A 78 11.82 -9.83 -0.50
CA LEU A 78 11.96 -11.29 -0.52
C LEU A 78 11.24 -11.95 0.66
N ALA A 79 11.44 -11.44 1.88
CA ALA A 79 10.80 -11.98 3.08
C ALA A 79 9.27 -12.00 2.96
N GLY A 80 8.68 -10.87 2.53
CA GLY A 80 7.24 -10.74 2.36
C GLY A 80 6.67 -11.53 1.17
N LEU A 81 7.47 -11.79 0.13
CA LEU A 81 7.04 -12.61 -1.01
C LEU A 81 7.14 -14.11 -0.74
N LEU A 82 8.15 -14.54 0.03
CA LEU A 82 8.32 -15.93 0.46
C LEU A 82 7.27 -16.34 1.51
N ASP A 83 6.96 -15.45 2.46
CA ASP A 83 5.83 -15.64 3.40
C ASP A 83 4.87 -14.46 3.39
N ARG A 84 3.93 -14.50 2.44
CA ARG A 84 2.88 -13.49 2.29
C ARG A 84 1.92 -13.44 3.47
N THR A 85 1.77 -14.56 4.19
CA THR A 85 0.75 -14.69 5.24
C THR A 85 1.19 -14.06 6.55
N THR A 86 2.44 -14.28 6.95
CA THR A 86 2.95 -13.77 8.23
C THR A 86 3.77 -12.50 8.06
N LEU A 87 4.62 -12.43 7.04
CA LEU A 87 5.58 -11.34 6.84
C LEU A 87 5.13 -10.31 5.81
N GLY A 88 4.17 -10.63 4.94
CA GLY A 88 3.71 -9.73 3.88
C GLY A 88 3.30 -8.34 4.37
N ARG A 89 2.57 -8.27 5.50
CA ARG A 89 2.18 -6.98 6.13
C ARG A 89 3.39 -6.21 6.65
N SER A 90 4.27 -6.89 7.39
CA SER A 90 5.46 -6.26 8.00
C SER A 90 6.42 -5.77 6.93
N ALA A 91 6.65 -6.58 5.88
CA ALA A 91 7.45 -6.20 4.71
C ALA A 91 6.89 -4.97 4.00
N ALA A 92 5.56 -4.90 3.79
CA ALA A 92 4.92 -3.74 3.18
C ALA A 92 5.11 -2.46 4.03
N LEU A 93 5.06 -2.56 5.35
CA LEU A 93 5.32 -1.42 6.24
C LEU A 93 6.79 -0.99 6.20
N ALA A 94 7.72 -1.93 6.30
CA ALA A 94 9.15 -1.64 6.23
C ALA A 94 9.53 -0.99 4.90
N LEU A 95 9.01 -1.51 3.78
CA LEU A 95 9.20 -0.90 2.46
C LEU A 95 8.58 0.50 2.37
N ALA A 96 7.46 0.76 3.04
CA ALA A 96 6.85 2.09 3.05
C ALA A 96 7.73 3.12 3.76
N ASP A 97 8.43 2.71 4.82
CA ASP A 97 9.35 3.57 5.55
C ASP A 97 10.63 3.86 4.74
N LEU A 98 11.05 2.92 3.89
CA LEU A 98 12.17 3.10 2.95
C LEU A 98 11.80 3.85 1.66
N ALA A 99 10.51 4.02 1.35
CA ALA A 99 10.05 4.64 0.11
C ALA A 99 10.37 6.15 0.06
N GLU A 100 11.08 6.55 -1.00
CA GLU A 100 11.36 7.97 -1.30
C GLU A 100 10.11 8.70 -1.82
N ASP A 101 9.32 8.03 -2.65
CA ASP A 101 8.09 8.58 -3.23
C ASP A 101 6.90 8.43 -2.28
N GLU A 102 6.20 9.53 -2.04
CA GLU A 102 5.00 9.58 -1.19
C GLU A 102 3.85 8.76 -1.76
N LEU A 103 3.73 8.67 -3.10
CA LEU A 103 2.72 7.80 -3.73
C LEU A 103 3.01 6.32 -3.41
N MET A 104 4.25 5.88 -3.60
CA MET A 104 4.69 4.52 -3.28
C MET A 104 4.52 4.20 -1.79
N ARG A 105 4.92 5.11 -0.90
CA ARG A 105 4.71 4.97 0.55
C ARG A 105 3.24 4.74 0.89
N ARG A 106 2.33 5.52 0.28
CA ARG A 106 0.89 5.36 0.49
C ARG A 106 0.41 4.01 -0.03
N GLN A 107 0.80 3.62 -1.24
CA GLN A 107 0.43 2.32 -1.82
C GLN A 107 0.87 1.15 -0.92
N LEU A 108 2.08 1.20 -0.39
CA LEU A 108 2.61 0.17 0.52
C LEU A 108 1.87 0.15 1.87
N LYS A 109 1.53 1.32 2.43
CA LYS A 109 0.68 1.41 3.63
C LYS A 109 -0.72 0.84 3.39
N LEU A 110 -1.31 1.11 2.23
CA LEU A 110 -2.59 0.50 1.84
C LEU A 110 -2.45 -1.01 1.68
N ALA A 111 -1.38 -1.50 1.06
CA ALA A 111 -1.13 -2.93 0.94
C ALA A 111 -1.03 -3.61 2.31
N ALA A 112 -0.27 -3.03 3.24
CA ALA A 112 -0.18 -3.50 4.63
C ALA A 112 -1.56 -3.52 5.33
N PHE A 113 -2.38 -2.49 5.08
CA PHE A 113 -3.74 -2.42 5.60
C PHE A 113 -4.64 -3.52 5.01
N LEU A 114 -4.60 -3.75 3.70
CA LEU A 114 -5.37 -4.82 3.06
C LEU A 114 -4.91 -6.21 3.53
N LEU A 115 -3.59 -6.44 3.63
CA LEU A 115 -2.98 -7.69 4.11
C LEU A 115 -3.32 -7.99 5.58
N SER A 116 -3.57 -6.95 6.39
CA SER A 116 -4.07 -7.13 7.77
C SER A 116 -5.52 -7.64 7.83
N GLY A 117 -6.20 -7.73 6.69
CA GLY A 117 -7.62 -8.03 6.62
C GLY A 117 -8.53 -6.85 7.00
N ALA A 118 -7.98 -5.69 7.36
CA ALA A 118 -8.74 -4.49 7.70
C ALA A 118 -9.31 -3.75 6.47
N GLY A 119 -8.89 -4.15 5.26
CA GLY A 119 -9.36 -3.68 3.94
C GLY A 119 -10.84 -3.90 3.59
N GLY A 120 -11.69 -4.21 4.57
CA GLY A 120 -13.02 -4.74 4.36
C GLY A 120 -14.09 -3.68 4.07
N GLY A 121 -14.09 -3.10 2.87
CA GLY A 121 -15.33 -2.51 2.33
C GLY A 121 -16.46 -3.54 2.38
N GLU A 122 -16.18 -4.77 1.92
CA GLU A 122 -17.09 -5.92 1.99
C GLU A 122 -17.46 -6.29 3.44
N ARG A 123 -16.49 -6.39 4.36
CA ARG A 123 -16.79 -6.72 5.77
C ARG A 123 -17.68 -5.66 6.44
N ARG A 124 -17.56 -4.39 6.05
CA ARG A 124 -18.40 -3.29 6.56
C ARG A 124 -19.81 -3.34 5.95
N ALA A 125 -19.92 -3.57 4.65
CA ALA A 125 -21.20 -3.82 3.99
C ALA A 125 -21.93 -5.01 4.61
N ASP A 126 -21.24 -6.13 4.82
CA ASP A 126 -21.76 -7.31 5.50
C ASP A 126 -22.19 -7.00 6.94
N ALA A 127 -21.41 -6.18 7.66
CA ALA A 127 -21.78 -5.74 8.99
C ALA A 127 -23.05 -4.88 9.02
N MET A 128 -23.26 -4.04 8.00
CA MET A 128 -24.50 -3.27 7.84
C MET A 128 -25.69 -4.12 7.42
N LEU A 129 -25.46 -5.14 6.60
CA LEU A 129 -26.49 -6.08 6.18
C LEU A 129 -27.05 -6.92 7.33
N ARG A 130 -26.30 -7.11 8.42
CA ARG A 130 -26.80 -7.77 9.64
C ARG A 130 -27.86 -6.96 10.40
N HIS A 131 -27.98 -5.65 10.15
CA HIS A 131 -28.97 -4.79 10.80
C HIS A 131 -30.27 -4.71 9.99
N SER A 132 -31.38 -4.40 10.65
CA SER A 132 -32.67 -4.18 9.96
C SER A 132 -32.64 -2.90 9.13
N ARG A 133 -33.47 -2.84 8.07
CA ARG A 133 -33.62 -1.63 7.26
C ARG A 133 -34.12 -0.45 8.09
N GLU A 134 -35.05 -0.73 9.01
CA GLU A 134 -35.61 0.25 9.94
C GLU A 134 -34.56 0.79 10.91
N GLY A 135 -33.65 -0.07 11.41
CA GLY A 135 -32.54 0.34 12.27
C GLY A 135 -31.56 1.25 11.54
N ARG A 136 -31.20 0.90 10.30
CA ARG A 136 -30.33 1.74 9.46
C ARG A 136 -30.97 3.08 9.13
N LEU A 137 -32.26 3.10 8.78
CA LEU A 137 -32.99 4.35 8.53
C LEU A 137 -33.11 5.20 9.80
N GLY A 138 -33.40 4.58 10.95
CA GLY A 138 -33.46 5.26 12.25
C GLY A 138 -32.13 5.92 12.61
N PHE A 139 -31.01 5.24 12.33
CA PHE A 139 -29.67 5.80 12.46
C PHE A 139 -29.43 7.01 11.54
N CYS A 140 -29.81 6.96 10.27
CA CYS A 140 -29.68 8.12 9.37
C CYS A 140 -30.54 9.31 9.83
N LEU A 141 -31.77 9.06 10.27
CA LEU A 141 -32.66 10.10 10.80
C LEU A 141 -32.10 10.71 12.10
N MET A 142 -31.45 9.90 12.93
CA MET A 142 -30.74 10.36 14.13
C MET A 142 -29.63 11.35 13.77
N LEU A 143 -28.76 11.01 12.81
CA LEU A 143 -27.68 11.90 12.39
C LEU A 143 -28.22 13.19 11.75
N GLY A 144 -29.29 13.11 10.97
CA GLY A 144 -29.98 14.29 10.45
C GLY A 144 -30.52 15.20 11.55
N ALA A 145 -31.20 14.64 12.55
CA ALA A 145 -31.70 15.40 13.71
C ALA A 145 -30.56 16.02 14.52
N TYR A 146 -29.47 15.28 14.72
CA TYR A 146 -28.25 15.76 15.38
C TYR A 146 -27.66 16.98 14.65
N ARG A 147 -27.49 16.91 13.31
CA ARG A 147 -26.98 18.05 12.51
C ARG A 147 -27.86 19.29 12.62
N MET A 148 -29.17 19.11 12.71
CA MET A 148 -30.14 20.20 12.84
C MET A 148 -30.19 20.82 14.24
N GLY A 149 -29.49 20.23 15.22
CA GLY A 149 -29.56 20.63 16.63
C GLY A 149 -30.82 20.13 17.34
N GLU A 150 -31.55 19.18 16.75
CA GLU A 150 -32.76 18.58 17.32
C GLU A 150 -32.40 17.44 18.30
N GLY A 151 -31.67 17.74 19.37
CA GLY A 151 -31.14 16.74 20.30
C GLY A 151 -32.21 15.80 20.88
N ALA A 152 -33.40 16.33 21.21
CA ALA A 152 -34.51 15.51 21.71
C ALA A 152 -34.99 14.46 20.69
N ARG A 153 -35.01 14.83 19.41
CA ARG A 153 -35.40 13.94 18.31
C ARG A 153 -34.28 12.96 17.96
N ALA A 154 -33.03 13.39 17.98
CA ALA A 154 -31.88 12.49 17.83
C ALA A 154 -31.88 11.42 18.94
N ARG A 155 -32.16 11.82 20.18
CA ARG A 155 -32.29 10.91 21.33
C ARG A 155 -33.46 9.93 21.17
N SER A 156 -34.59 10.35 20.62
CA SER A 156 -35.74 9.45 20.40
C SER A 156 -35.46 8.41 19.32
N TYR A 157 -34.61 8.70 18.34
CA TYR A 157 -34.13 7.68 17.41
C TYR A 157 -33.12 6.73 18.07
N LEU A 158 -32.20 7.22 18.91
CA LEU A 158 -31.23 6.38 19.65
C LEU A 158 -31.84 5.50 20.74
N SER A 159 -33.01 5.86 21.27
CA SER A 159 -33.69 5.02 22.27
C SER A 159 -34.13 3.67 21.68
N ARG A 160 -34.20 3.55 20.36
CA ARG A 160 -34.46 2.29 19.68
C ARG A 160 -33.19 1.45 19.61
N ALA A 161 -33.29 0.20 20.07
CA ALA A 161 -32.15 -0.72 20.14
C ALA A 161 -31.51 -1.01 18.77
N ASP A 162 -32.33 -1.03 17.71
CA ASP A 162 -31.89 -1.27 16.33
C ASP A 162 -30.98 -0.15 15.81
N ALA A 163 -31.39 1.12 15.95
CA ALA A 163 -30.60 2.28 15.56
C ALA A 163 -29.32 2.41 16.41
N ARG A 164 -29.40 2.08 17.70
CA ARG A 164 -28.24 2.08 18.59
C ARG A 164 -27.20 1.03 18.18
N ALA A 165 -27.63 -0.17 17.77
CA ALA A 165 -26.74 -1.22 17.30
C ALA A 165 -26.01 -0.83 16.00
N VAL A 166 -26.68 -0.10 15.11
CA VAL A 166 -26.04 0.48 13.91
C VAL A 166 -24.98 1.51 14.30
N LEU A 167 -25.29 2.44 15.21
CA LEU A 167 -24.32 3.43 15.71
C LEU A 167 -23.10 2.75 16.34
N GLU A 168 -23.30 1.70 17.14
CA GLU A 168 -22.19 0.93 17.73
C GLU A 168 -21.28 0.35 16.65
N THR A 169 -21.88 -0.27 15.63
CA THR A 169 -21.12 -0.89 14.53
C THR A 169 -20.32 0.14 13.74
N MET A 170 -20.83 1.36 13.59
CA MET A 170 -20.19 2.45 12.84
C MET A 170 -19.30 3.35 13.70
N SER A 171 -19.27 3.16 15.03
CA SER A 171 -18.53 4.00 15.99
C SER A 171 -17.06 4.20 15.60
N SER A 172 -16.40 3.15 15.11
CA SER A 172 -14.99 3.20 14.70
C SER A 172 -14.70 4.10 13.49
N LEU A 173 -15.71 4.43 12.69
CA LEU A 173 -15.59 5.30 11.51
C LEU A 173 -15.81 6.78 11.83
N MET A 174 -16.32 7.08 13.03
CA MET A 174 -16.68 8.44 13.44
C MET A 174 -15.61 9.03 14.34
N GLU A 175 -15.24 10.29 14.13
CA GLU A 175 -14.28 10.96 15.00
C GLU A 175 -14.80 11.05 16.45
N GLY A 176 -14.15 10.34 17.38
CA GLY A 176 -14.57 10.25 18.79
C GLY A 176 -15.75 9.29 19.05
N GLY A 177 -16.19 8.56 18.01
CA GLY A 177 -17.12 7.44 18.12
C GLY A 177 -18.50 7.75 18.71
N ARG A 178 -19.18 6.68 19.10
CA ARG A 178 -20.52 6.72 19.72
C ARG A 178 -20.59 7.65 20.92
N GLU A 179 -19.62 7.55 21.82
CA GLU A 179 -19.61 8.28 23.09
C GLU A 179 -19.57 9.80 22.90
N ARG A 180 -18.91 10.28 21.84
CA ARG A 180 -18.97 11.70 21.49
C ARG A 180 -20.38 12.08 21.06
N ILE A 181 -20.97 11.34 20.14
CA ILE A 181 -22.31 11.65 19.59
C ILE A 181 -23.38 11.61 20.68
N GLU A 182 -23.35 10.59 21.55
CA GLU A 182 -24.29 10.50 22.67
C GLU A 182 -24.17 11.72 23.60
N ARG A 183 -22.93 12.11 23.98
CA ARG A 183 -22.70 13.32 24.80
C ARG A 183 -23.15 14.59 24.10
N GLU A 184 -22.85 14.73 22.81
CA GLU A 184 -23.21 15.94 22.07
C GLU A 184 -24.72 16.04 21.86
N ILE A 185 -25.44 14.93 21.64
CA ILE A 185 -26.91 14.91 21.61
C ILE A 185 -27.50 15.41 22.94
N GLU A 186 -26.92 15.02 24.07
CA GLU A 186 -27.32 15.51 25.39
C GLU A 186 -27.08 17.02 25.55
N LEU A 187 -25.93 17.52 25.07
CA LEU A 187 -25.61 18.95 25.09
C LEU A 187 -26.53 19.78 24.17
N TYR A 188 -27.06 19.18 23.12
CA TYR A 188 -27.92 19.84 22.13
C TYR A 188 -29.42 19.66 22.39
N LEU A 189 -29.82 19.15 23.56
CA LEU A 189 -31.23 19.12 23.98
C LEU A 189 -31.87 20.52 23.96
N ASP A 190 -31.09 21.56 24.25
CA ASP A 190 -31.52 22.96 24.24
C ASP A 190 -31.66 23.58 22.83
N GLY A 191 -31.58 22.78 21.76
CA GLY A 191 -31.80 23.25 20.39
C GLY A 191 -30.59 23.93 19.74
N ARG A 192 -29.40 23.81 20.34
CA ARG A 192 -28.16 24.34 19.77
C ARG A 192 -27.65 23.41 18.68
N ARG A 193 -27.22 23.98 17.55
CA ARG A 193 -26.63 23.18 16.46
C ARG A 193 -25.17 22.83 16.75
N PRO A 194 -24.74 21.58 16.47
CA PRO A 194 -23.32 21.25 16.46
C PRO A 194 -22.55 22.09 15.47
N ARG A 195 -21.35 22.51 15.85
CA ARG A 195 -20.36 23.04 14.91
C ARG A 195 -19.61 21.85 14.31
N LEU A 196 -20.04 21.42 13.13
CA LEU A 196 -19.37 20.38 12.36
C LEU A 196 -18.36 21.01 11.41
N SER A 197 -17.14 20.49 11.40
CA SER A 197 -16.20 20.75 10.31
C SER A 197 -16.71 20.09 9.03
N GLU A 198 -16.29 20.61 7.87
CA GLU A 198 -16.60 20.07 6.54
C GLU A 198 -16.27 18.57 6.45
N ARG A 199 -15.05 18.20 6.87
CA ARG A 199 -14.60 16.81 6.99
C ARG A 199 -15.55 15.93 7.82
N ARG A 200 -16.05 16.40 8.96
CA ARG A 200 -16.96 15.61 9.80
C ARG A 200 -18.33 15.43 9.15
N LEU A 201 -18.79 16.45 8.43
CA LEU A 201 -20.03 16.36 7.67
C LEU A 201 -19.89 15.31 6.55
N GLU A 202 -18.78 15.32 5.82
CA GLU A 202 -18.46 14.30 4.81
C GLU A 202 -18.43 12.89 5.41
N GLU A 203 -17.73 12.71 6.54
CA GLU A 203 -17.68 11.43 7.25
C GLU A 203 -19.09 10.94 7.63
N GLN A 204 -19.96 11.82 8.15
CA GLN A 204 -21.36 11.46 8.47
C GLN A 204 -22.17 11.07 7.24
N LEU A 205 -22.08 11.83 6.15
CA LEU A 205 -22.82 11.55 4.91
C LEU A 205 -22.35 10.23 4.27
N SER A 206 -21.06 9.94 4.34
CA SER A 206 -20.45 8.70 3.86
C SER A 206 -21.01 7.48 4.59
N ILE A 207 -21.12 7.59 5.92
CA ILE A 207 -21.66 6.52 6.77
C ILE A 207 -23.16 6.36 6.54
N GLU A 208 -23.90 7.45 6.36
CA GLU A 208 -25.33 7.40 5.99
C GLU A 208 -25.55 6.71 4.65
N MET A 209 -24.73 6.99 3.65
CA MET A 209 -24.79 6.32 2.35
C MET A 209 -24.55 4.82 2.47
N LEU A 210 -23.56 4.41 3.27
CA LEU A 210 -23.30 2.99 3.56
C LEU A 210 -24.48 2.32 4.29
N ALA A 211 -25.11 3.01 5.24
CA ALA A 211 -26.27 2.49 5.97
C ALA A 211 -27.52 2.36 5.08
N LEU A 212 -27.74 3.29 4.16
CA LEU A 212 -28.90 3.27 3.26
C LEU A 212 -28.73 2.27 2.11
N SER A 213 -27.53 2.16 1.55
CA SER A 213 -27.24 1.32 0.38
C SER A 213 -25.99 0.45 0.60
N PRO A 214 -26.05 -0.55 1.50
CA PRO A 214 -24.88 -1.36 1.86
C PRO A 214 -24.38 -2.26 0.73
N THR A 215 -25.24 -2.66 -0.22
CA THR A 215 -24.91 -3.59 -1.33
C THR A 215 -24.54 -2.90 -2.63
N GLU A 216 -24.98 -1.67 -2.83
CA GLU A 216 -24.91 -0.96 -4.11
C GLU A 216 -24.41 0.46 -3.87
N MET A 217 -23.23 0.62 -3.27
CA MET A 217 -22.61 1.94 -3.29
C MET A 217 -22.15 2.20 -4.73
N PRO A 218 -22.76 3.15 -5.47
CA PRO A 218 -22.30 3.45 -6.81
C PRO A 218 -20.86 3.98 -6.72
N TRP A 219 -20.00 3.59 -7.65
CA TRP A 219 -18.59 4.01 -7.67
C TRP A 219 -18.44 5.54 -7.62
N SER A 220 -19.34 6.27 -8.27
CA SER A 220 -19.39 7.74 -8.24
C SER A 220 -19.64 8.30 -6.84
N ALA A 221 -20.36 7.57 -6.00
CA ALA A 221 -20.70 7.94 -4.64
C ALA A 221 -19.52 7.65 -3.69
N ALA A 222 -18.80 6.54 -3.88
CA ALA A 222 -17.54 6.27 -3.18
C ALA A 222 -16.47 7.34 -3.49
N LEU A 223 -16.40 7.83 -4.73
CA LEU A 223 -15.48 8.90 -5.14
C LEU A 223 -15.77 10.26 -4.46
N LEU A 224 -17.04 10.57 -4.22
CA LEU A 224 -17.45 11.80 -3.52
C LEU A 224 -17.13 11.72 -2.02
N VAL A 225 -17.23 10.54 -1.44
CA VAL A 225 -16.85 10.25 -0.05
C VAL A 225 -15.34 10.36 0.17
N GLU A 226 -14.55 9.92 -0.82
CA GLU A 226 -13.09 9.96 -0.74
C GLU A 226 -12.46 11.27 -1.26
N ASP A 227 -13.27 12.33 -1.44
CA ASP A 227 -12.83 13.68 -1.82
C ASP A 227 -11.97 13.69 -3.10
N ALA A 228 -12.42 12.96 -4.13
CA ALA A 228 -11.76 12.87 -5.43
C ALA A 228 -10.27 12.47 -5.39
N ARG A 229 -9.81 11.85 -4.29
CA ARG A 229 -8.45 11.30 -4.24
C ARG A 229 -8.32 10.26 -5.35
N PRO A 230 -7.23 10.28 -6.13
CA PRO A 230 -7.04 9.30 -7.18
C PRO A 230 -7.10 7.92 -6.55
N LEU A 231 -8.01 7.08 -7.05
CA LEU A 231 -8.18 5.72 -6.58
C LEU A 231 -6.86 4.99 -6.67
N MET A 232 -6.29 4.67 -5.51
CA MET A 232 -5.07 3.89 -5.43
C MET A 232 -5.43 2.42 -5.57
N VAL A 233 -5.28 1.90 -6.78
CA VAL A 233 -5.44 0.48 -7.06
C VAL A 233 -4.18 -0.24 -6.58
N VAL A 234 -4.32 -1.03 -5.52
CA VAL A 234 -3.26 -1.92 -5.03
C VAL A 234 -3.60 -3.36 -5.42
N ASP A 235 -2.80 -3.95 -6.32
CA ASP A 235 -2.98 -5.35 -6.73
C ASP A 235 -2.15 -6.29 -5.85
N LEU A 236 -2.80 -6.88 -4.85
CA LEU A 236 -2.16 -7.86 -3.95
C LEU A 236 -1.83 -9.19 -4.63
N ARG A 237 -2.33 -9.46 -5.83
CA ARG A 237 -1.92 -10.67 -6.59
C ARG A 237 -0.51 -10.49 -7.14
N ARG A 238 -0.14 -9.23 -7.41
CA ARG A 238 1.13 -8.80 -8.00
C ARG A 238 2.02 -8.06 -7.01
N MET A 239 2.15 -8.63 -5.80
CA MET A 239 3.05 -8.10 -4.77
C MET A 239 4.51 -8.01 -5.23
N ASP A 240 4.93 -8.86 -6.17
CA ASP A 240 6.23 -8.81 -6.83
C ASP A 240 6.52 -7.43 -7.40
N ARG A 241 5.55 -6.86 -8.13
CA ARG A 241 5.69 -5.52 -8.71
C ARG A 241 5.65 -4.42 -7.67
N LEU A 242 4.75 -4.56 -6.70
CA LEU A 242 4.60 -3.58 -5.64
C LEU A 242 5.86 -3.47 -4.78
N PHE A 243 6.58 -4.57 -4.57
CA PHE A 243 7.78 -4.63 -3.76
C PHE A 243 9.07 -4.38 -4.56
N GLY A 244 8.97 -3.87 -5.80
CA GLY A 244 10.13 -3.46 -6.59
C GLY A 244 10.67 -4.52 -7.56
N ASP A 245 9.79 -5.37 -8.11
CA ASP A 245 10.10 -6.39 -9.13
C ASP A 245 11.15 -7.42 -8.67
N VAL A 246 10.99 -7.91 -7.45
CA VAL A 246 11.88 -8.92 -6.86
C VAL A 246 11.54 -10.31 -7.39
N ASP A 247 12.57 -10.99 -7.92
CA ASP A 247 12.46 -12.34 -8.48
C ASP A 247 12.58 -13.40 -7.38
N VAL A 248 11.43 -13.95 -6.96
CA VAL A 248 11.35 -15.01 -5.94
C VAL A 248 12.04 -16.30 -6.39
N SER A 249 12.25 -16.51 -7.70
CA SER A 249 12.95 -17.69 -8.21
C SER A 249 14.46 -17.66 -7.95
N LYS A 250 15.01 -16.50 -7.55
CA LYS A 250 16.44 -16.31 -7.27
C LYS A 250 16.69 -15.83 -5.84
N PRO A 251 16.30 -16.60 -4.81
CA PRO A 251 16.33 -16.12 -3.43
C PRO A 251 17.71 -16.23 -2.77
N TYR A 252 18.71 -16.83 -3.42
CA TYR A 252 20.06 -16.99 -2.87
C TYR A 252 20.99 -15.87 -3.34
N ARG A 253 21.79 -15.30 -2.44
CA ARG A 253 22.85 -14.37 -2.82
C ARG A 253 24.20 -15.07 -2.88
N ARG A 254 24.83 -15.11 -4.07
CA ARG A 254 26.12 -15.76 -4.33
C ARG A 254 26.98 -14.88 -5.23
N PHE A 255 28.25 -14.69 -4.86
CA PHE A 255 29.19 -13.87 -5.61
C PHE A 255 28.65 -12.47 -5.96
N GLY A 256 27.93 -11.84 -5.03
CA GLY A 256 27.29 -10.53 -5.22
C GLY A 256 26.06 -10.52 -6.14
N ARG A 257 25.53 -11.69 -6.53
CA ARG A 257 24.37 -11.83 -7.43
C ARG A 257 23.28 -12.72 -6.82
N TRP A 258 22.04 -12.48 -7.23
CA TRP A 258 20.90 -13.32 -6.87
C TRP A 258 20.80 -14.52 -7.83
N VAL A 259 20.74 -15.74 -7.29
CA VAL A 259 20.74 -17.02 -8.01
C VAL A 259 19.63 -17.95 -7.51
N ASP A 260 19.24 -18.89 -8.36
CA ASP A 260 18.14 -19.85 -8.15
C ASP A 260 18.56 -21.12 -7.40
N ALA A 261 19.83 -21.53 -7.52
CA ALA A 261 20.37 -22.68 -6.81
C ALA A 261 21.10 -22.28 -5.51
N PRO A 262 20.95 -23.03 -4.42
CA PRO A 262 21.90 -22.98 -3.32
C PRO A 262 23.21 -23.50 -3.89
N THR A 263 24.16 -22.63 -4.24
CA THR A 263 25.46 -23.10 -4.73
C THR A 263 26.13 -23.93 -3.63
N ASN A 264 25.95 -25.24 -3.71
CA ASN A 264 26.64 -26.28 -2.96
C ASN A 264 27.04 -27.30 -4.01
N GLU A 265 28.24 -27.21 -4.57
CA GLU A 265 28.93 -28.36 -5.14
C GLU A 265 30.41 -28.03 -5.36
N GLY A 266 31.25 -29.04 -5.09
CA GLY A 266 32.67 -28.91 -4.81
C GLY A 266 33.52 -28.37 -5.96
N LEU A 267 34.49 -27.55 -5.57
CA LEU A 267 35.66 -27.19 -6.37
C LEU A 267 36.91 -27.78 -5.69
N ASP A 268 36.93 -29.10 -5.46
CA ASP A 268 38.14 -29.75 -4.92
C ASP A 268 38.38 -31.20 -5.39
N ASP A 269 37.66 -31.72 -6.40
CA ASP A 269 37.96 -33.07 -6.92
C ASP A 269 37.88 -33.16 -8.45
N ASP A 270 38.65 -32.32 -9.14
CA ASP A 270 39.02 -32.55 -10.54
C ASP A 270 40.45 -32.07 -10.84
N SER A 271 41.37 -32.43 -9.93
CA SER A 271 42.82 -32.33 -10.13
C SER A 271 43.46 -33.71 -10.02
N ARG A 272 43.30 -34.53 -11.08
CA ARG A 272 44.19 -35.67 -11.37
C ARG A 272 44.54 -35.69 -12.85
#